data_AF-A0A0D2PCB2-F1
#
_entry.id   AF-A0A0D2PCB2-F1
#
_cell.length_a   1.000
_cell.length_b   1.000
_cell.length_c   1.000
_cell.angle_alpha   90.00
_cell.angle_beta   90.00
_cell.angle_gamma   90.00
#
_symmetry.space_group_name_H-M   'P 1'
#
loop_
_entity.id
_entity.type
_entity.pdbx_description
1 polymer ?
#
loop_
_entity_poly.entity_id
_entity_poly.type
_entity_poly.pdbx_seq_one_letter_code
_entity_poly.pdbx_strand_id
1 'polypeptide(L)'
;AVVCLKGKYLLSLILKLVWNSFIYMIWRERNRRLFQGRKSNEETIIGSIKDVIQLRLLERNVNSSSNVYNILCTKWCLRGVT
;
A
#
# COMPACT_ATOMS: atom_id res chain seq x y z
N ALA A 1 26.95 5.22 2.11
CA ALA A 1 26.35 4.15 2.95
C ALA A 1 24.93 4.49 3.46
N VAL A 2 24.69 5.67 4.05
CA VAL A 2 23.42 6.04 4.72
C VAL A 2 22.17 6.05 3.80
N VAL A 3 22.29 6.48 2.55
CA VAL A 3 21.16 6.52 1.57
C VAL A 3 20.61 5.11 1.27
N CYS A 4 21.49 4.11 1.18
CA CYS A 4 21.12 2.74 0.88
C CYS A 4 20.34 2.09 2.04
N LEU A 5 20.68 2.45 3.28
CA LEU A 5 19.97 1.99 4.49
C LEU A 5 18.55 2.57 4.58
N LYS A 6 18.37 3.86 4.28
CA LYS A 6 17.04 4.50 4.22
C LYS A 6 16.14 3.87 3.16
N GLY A 7 16.69 3.51 1.99
CA GLY A 7 15.94 2.81 0.94
C GLY A 7 15.49 1.40 1.36
N LYS A 8 16.37 0.62 1.99
CA LYS A 8 16.05 -0.72 2.52
C LYS A 8 14.97 -0.66 3.61
N TYR A 9 15.06 0.32 4.51
CA TYR A 9 14.05 0.56 5.54
C TYR A 9 12.68 0.90 4.93
N LEU A 10 12.65 1.81 3.96
CA LEU A 10 11.41 2.21 3.28
C LEU A 10 10.77 1.03 2.52
N LEU A 11 11.55 0.25 1.77
CA LEU A 11 11.04 -0.93 1.08
C LEU A 11 10.46 -1.95 2.07
N SER A 12 11.17 -2.22 3.18
CA SER A 12 10.67 -3.12 4.22
C SER A 12 9.37 -2.61 4.84
N LEU A 13 9.25 -1.31 5.06
CA LEU A 13 8.02 -0.68 5.56
C LEU A 13 6.87 -0.86 4.57
N ILE A 14 7.07 -0.56 3.29
CA ILE A 14 6.06 -0.72 2.24
C ILE A 14 5.61 -2.18 2.17
N LEU A 15 6.54 -3.14 2.15
CA LEU A 15 6.20 -4.57 2.10
C LEU A 15 5.36 -5.02 3.31
N LYS A 16 5.71 -4.55 4.52
CA LYS A 16 4.91 -4.83 5.72
C LYS A 16 3.50 -4.24 5.64
N LEU A 17 3.37 -3.02 5.11
CA LEU A 17 2.06 -2.39 4.92
C LEU A 17 1.23 -3.12 3.86
N VAL A 18 1.83 -3.50 2.73
CA VAL A 18 1.19 -4.30 1.68
C VAL A 18 0.69 -5.62 2.26
N TRP A 19 1.54 -6.34 2.98
CA TRP A 19 1.22 -7.66 3.53
C TRP A 19 0.04 -7.60 4.52
N ASN A 20 0.09 -6.66 5.46
CA ASN A 20 -0.99 -6.48 6.44
C ASN A 20 -2.31 -6.05 5.77
N SER A 21 -2.23 -5.13 4.80
CA SER A 21 -3.42 -4.67 4.06
C SER A 21 -4.03 -5.78 3.23
N PHE A 22 -3.21 -6.61 2.59
CA PHE A 22 -3.65 -7.77 1.82
C PHE A 22 -4.41 -8.79 2.67
N ILE A 23 -3.84 -9.18 3.82
CA ILE A 23 -4.50 -10.11 4.75
C ILE A 23 -5.85 -9.54 5.22
N TYR A 24 -5.87 -8.27 5.59
CA TYR A 24 -7.09 -7.59 6.01
C TYR A 24 -8.16 -7.58 4.90
N MET A 25 -7.76 -7.30 3.65
CA MET A 25 -8.69 -7.27 2.52
C MET A 25 -9.29 -8.64 2.21
N ILE A 26 -8.50 -9.73 2.31
CA ILE A 26 -9.03 -11.09 2.19
C ILE A 26 -10.09 -11.37 3.25
N TRP A 27 -9.76 -11.05 4.52
CA TRP A 27 -10.69 -11.25 5.63
C TRP A 27 -11.98 -10.43 5.43
N ARG A 28 -11.85 -9.17 5.02
CA ARG A 28 -12.96 -8.27 4.74
C ARG A 28 -13.85 -8.80 3.61
N GLU A 29 -13.26 -9.21 2.50
CA GLU A 29 -14.00 -9.74 1.35
C GLU A 29 -14.69 -11.07 1.67
N ARG A 30 -14.04 -11.94 2.46
CA ARG A 30 -14.67 -13.17 2.95
C ARG A 30 -15.93 -12.85 3.77
N ASN A 31 -15.82 -11.93 4.72
CA ASN A 31 -16.97 -11.53 5.55
C ASN A 31 -18.06 -10.85 4.72
N ARG A 32 -17.68 -10.03 3.74
CA ARG A 32 -18.63 -9.36 2.85
C ARG A 32 -19.42 -10.37 2.01
N ARG A 33 -18.77 -11.44 1.53
CA ARG A 33 -19.45 -12.53 0.82
C ARG A 33 -20.41 -13.30 1.74
N LEU A 34 -19.96 -13.65 2.95
CA LEU A 34 -20.73 -14.46 3.89
C LEU A 34 -21.94 -13.72 4.48
N PHE A 35 -21.78 -12.44 4.87
CA PHE A 35 -22.78 -11.71 5.64
C PHE A 35 -23.53 -10.65 4.84
N GLN A 36 -23.04 -10.22 3.69
CA GLN A 36 -23.69 -9.20 2.86
C GLN A 36 -24.06 -9.71 1.47
N GLY A 37 -23.64 -10.91 1.07
CA GLY A 37 -23.84 -11.45 -0.27
C GLY A 37 -23.17 -10.63 -1.38
N ARG A 38 -22.19 -9.78 -1.04
CA ARG A 38 -21.50 -8.88 -1.98
C ARG A 38 -20.06 -9.35 -2.22
N LYS A 39 -19.53 -9.08 -3.41
CA LYS A 39 -18.12 -9.28 -3.76
C LYS A 39 -17.55 -8.03 -4.43
N SER A 40 -16.30 -7.71 -4.15
CA SER A 40 -15.54 -6.73 -4.95
C SER A 40 -14.82 -7.43 -6.10
N ASN A 41 -14.54 -6.69 -7.17
CA ASN A 41 -13.58 -7.14 -8.17
C ASN A 41 -12.15 -6.97 -7.65
N GLU A 42 -11.21 -7.66 -8.29
CA GLU A 42 -9.80 -7.63 -7.92
C GLU A 42 -9.20 -6.21 -7.97
N GLU A 43 -9.54 -5.45 -8.99
CA GLU A 43 -9.08 -4.07 -9.19
C GLU A 43 -9.46 -3.16 -8.02
N THR A 44 -10.70 -3.24 -7.53
CA THR A 44 -11.15 -2.46 -6.37
C THR A 44 -10.40 -2.85 -5.10
N ILE A 45 -10.12 -4.16 -4.94
CA ILE A 45 -9.37 -4.66 -3.78
C ILE A 45 -7.93 -4.14 -3.82
N ILE A 46 -7.27 -4.24 -4.99
CA ILE A 46 -5.92 -3.72 -5.19
C ILE A 46 -5.88 -2.21 -4.98
N GLY A 47 -6.86 -1.46 -5.52
CA GLY A 47 -6.99 -0.02 -5.29
C GLY A 47 -7.07 0.32 -3.80
N SER A 48 -7.94 -0.38 -3.06
CA SER A 48 -8.07 -0.19 -1.61
C SER A 48 -6.77 -0.47 -0.85
N ILE A 49 -6.00 -1.49 -1.25
CA ILE A 49 -4.68 -1.78 -0.65
C ILE A 49 -3.72 -0.61 -0.90
N LYS A 50 -3.68 -0.08 -2.13
CA LYS A 50 -2.83 1.05 -2.50
C LYS A 50 -3.18 2.30 -1.69
N ASP A 51 -4.48 2.58 -1.52
CA ASP A 51 -4.95 3.74 -0.75
C ASP A 51 -4.53 3.64 0.72
N VAL A 52 -4.66 2.46 1.33
CA VAL A 52 -4.22 2.21 2.71
C VAL A 52 -2.71 2.44 2.85
N ILE A 53 -1.90 1.96 1.90
CA ILE A 53 -0.45 2.16 1.93
C ILE A 53 -0.11 3.65 1.80
N GLN A 54 -0.74 4.36 0.86
CA GLN A 54 -0.51 5.80 0.65
C GLN A 54 -0.84 6.59 1.91
N LEU A 55 -2.01 6.37 2.51
CA LEU A 55 -2.42 7.02 3.76
C LEU A 55 -1.40 6.77 4.88
N ARG A 56 -0.97 5.51 5.06
CA ARG A 56 0.01 5.13 6.09
C ARG A 56 1.40 5.75 5.88
N LEU A 57 1.82 5.92 4.62
CA LEU A 57 3.08 6.56 4.28
C LEU A 57 3.02 8.09 4.51
N LEU A 58 1.88 8.71 4.17
CA LEU A 58 1.61 10.13 4.45
C LEU A 58 1.59 10.40 5.96
N GLU A 59 0.86 9.60 6.74
CA GLU A 59 0.78 9.69 8.21
C GLU A 59 2.15 9.62 8.88
N ARG A 60 3.06 8.81 8.34
CA ARG A 60 4.43 8.63 8.89
C ARG A 60 5.41 9.73 8.47
N ASN A 61 4.96 10.74 7.72
CA ASN A 61 5.78 11.83 7.19
C ASN A 61 7.07 11.30 6.53
N VAL A 62 6.95 10.17 5.81
CA VAL A 62 8.07 9.59 5.08
C VAL A 62 8.44 10.59 4.00
N ASN A 63 9.60 11.27 4.14
CA ASN A 63 10.07 12.35 3.26
C ASN A 63 9.65 12.14 1.80
N SER A 64 8.53 12.74 1.42
CA SER A 64 7.91 12.61 0.10
C SER A 64 8.76 13.28 -0.99
N SER A 65 9.69 14.14 -0.56
CA SER A 65 10.75 14.77 -1.35
C SER A 65 11.94 13.85 -1.65
N SER A 66 12.02 12.66 -1.04
CA SER A 66 13.07 11.69 -1.35
C SER A 66 12.86 11.09 -2.75
N ASN A 67 13.91 11.11 -3.58
CA ASN A 67 13.89 10.47 -4.90
C ASN A 67 13.54 8.96 -4.80
N VAL A 68 13.99 8.30 -3.72
CA VAL A 68 13.70 6.87 -3.48
C VAL A 68 12.22 6.61 -3.20
N TYR A 69 11.53 7.54 -2.50
CA TYR A 69 10.10 7.46 -2.26
C TYR A 69 9.33 7.59 -3.58
N ASN A 70 9.69 8.57 -4.39
CA ASN A 70 9.04 8.78 -5.69
C ASN A 70 9.26 7.58 -6.62
N ILE A 71 10.49 7.08 -6.77
CA ILE A 71 10.78 5.90 -7.61
C ILE A 71 9.98 4.67 -7.17
N LEU A 72 9.90 4.39 -5.86
CA LEU A 72 9.13 3.26 -5.34
C LEU A 72 7.63 3.45 -5.56
N CYS A 73 7.09 4.63 -5.29
CA CYS A 73 5.67 4.91 -5.50
C CYS A 73 5.29 4.81 -6.98
N THR A 74 6.13 5.29 -7.89
CA THR A 74 5.90 5.18 -9.34
C THR A 74 5.99 3.72 -9.79
N LYS A 75 7.01 2.95 -9.33
CA LYS A 75 7.18 1.54 -9.70
C LYS A 75 6.02 0.65 -9.24
N TRP A 76 5.41 0.98 -8.11
CA TRP A 76 4.30 0.21 -7.53
C TRP A 76 2.92 0.80 -7.88
N CYS A 77 2.88 1.79 -8.78
CA CYS A 77 1.67 2.51 -9.20
C CYS A 77 0.82 2.96 -7.99
N LEU A 78 1.48 3.52 -6.98
CA LEU A 78 0.90 4.08 -5.76
C LEU A 78 0.56 5.59 -5.92
N ARG A 79 0.68 6.16 -7.12
CA ARG A 79 0.02 7.41 -7.45
C ARG A 79 -1.09 7.10 -8.43
N GLY A 80 -2.29 7.61 -8.16
CA GLY A 80 -3.33 7.70 -9.18
C GLY A 80 -2.80 8.52 -10.35
N VAL A 81 -3.04 8.06 -11.57
CA VAL A 81 -3.02 8.93 -12.74
C VAL A 81 -4.06 10.02 -12.44
N THR A 82 -3.59 11.23 -12.18
CA THR A 82 -4.41 12.44 -12.08
C THR A 82 -5.12 12.69 -13.39
#